data_AF-A0A832HSI0-F1
#
_entry.id   AF-A0A832HSI0-F1
#
_cell.length_a   1.000
_cell.length_b   1.000
_cell.length_c   1.000
_cell.angle_alpha   90.00
_cell.angle_beta   90.00
_cell.angle_gamma   90.00
#
_symmetry.space_group_name_H-M   'P 1'
#
loop_
_entity.id
_entity.type
_entity.pdbx_description
1 polymer ?
#
loop_
_entity_poly.entity_id
_entity_poly.type
_entity_poly.pdbx_seq_one_letter_code
_entity_poly.pdbx_strand_id
1 'polypeptide(L)'
;TPDERLIRELVLQLKLGRVSRAYFRSKFGVELAERFAEPIRKLVELGHLVVQGDAVILTRDGLLQVDRLLQEFFLPEHRNARYA
;
A
#
# COMPACT_ATOMS: atom_id res chain seq x y z
N THR A 1 -7.32 9.76 12.51
CA THR A 1 -8.41 8.78 12.71
C THR A 1 -7.85 7.36 12.72
N PRO A 2 -8.61 6.32 13.14
CA PRO A 2 -8.19 4.92 12.98
C PRO A 2 -7.80 4.58 11.54
N ASP A 3 -8.51 5.17 10.58
CA ASP A 3 -8.31 4.96 9.16
C ASP A 3 -6.96 5.48 8.66
N GLU A 4 -6.60 6.70 9.06
CA GLU A 4 -5.29 7.25 8.72
C GLU A 4 -4.14 6.48 9.37
N ARG A 5 -4.33 5.89 10.56
CA ARG A 5 -3.29 5.07 11.21
C ARG A 5 -3.00 3.82 10.38
N LEU A 6 -4.05 3.16 9.89
CA LEU A 6 -3.93 2.02 8.98
C LEU A 6 -3.16 2.40 7.71
N ILE A 7 -3.52 3.52 7.08
CA ILE A 7 -2.89 3.96 5.83
C ILE A 7 -1.42 4.32 6.07
N ARG A 8 -1.11 5.10 7.12
CA ARG A 8 0.28 5.47 7.48
C ARG A 8 1.13 4.23 7.70
N GLU A 9 0.61 3.24 8.41
CA GLU A 9 1.35 2.01 8.69
C GLU A 9 1.53 1.14 7.45
N LEU A 10 0.51 1.02 6.61
CA LEU A 10 0.61 0.34 5.31
C LEU A 10 1.71 0.97 4.45
N VAL A 11 1.70 2.29 4.33
CA VAL A 11 2.67 3.07 3.55
C VAL A 11 4.08 2.88 4.10
N LEU A 12 4.28 2.92 5.42
CA LEU A 12 5.58 2.68 6.05
C LEU A 12 6.09 1.25 5.80
N GLN A 13 5.23 0.23 5.92
CA GLN A 13 5.65 -1.15 5.63
C GLN A 13 5.91 -1.39 4.14
N LEU A 14 5.14 -0.78 3.23
CA LEU A 14 5.40 -0.85 1.78
C LEU A 14 6.77 -0.29 1.41
N LYS A 15 7.24 0.78 2.09
CA LYS A 15 8.61 1.30 1.91
C LYS A 15 9.71 0.31 2.28
N LEU A 16 9.40 -0.72 3.07
CA LEU A 16 10.32 -1.83 3.37
C LEU A 16 10.29 -2.93 2.30
N GLY A 17 9.42 -2.80 1.29
CA GLY A 17 9.32 -3.69 0.13
C GLY A 17 8.40 -4.89 0.33
N ARG A 18 7.93 -5.19 1.54
CA ARG A 18 7.03 -6.31 1.82
C ARG A 18 6.05 -6.00 2.95
N VAL A 19 4.79 -6.38 2.74
CA VAL A 19 3.70 -6.27 3.70
C VAL A 19 3.01 -7.61 3.87
N SER A 20 2.73 -8.02 5.12
CA SER A 20 1.86 -9.17 5.41
C SER A 20 0.41 -8.72 5.51
N ARG A 21 -0.49 -9.41 4.82
CA ARG A 21 -1.94 -9.16 4.91
C ARG A 21 -2.50 -9.67 6.24
N ALA A 22 -2.01 -10.80 6.75
CA ALA A 22 -2.37 -11.34 8.06
C ALA A 22 -2.11 -10.35 9.19
N TYR A 23 -1.02 -9.59 9.11
CA TYR A 23 -0.73 -8.52 10.06
C TYR A 23 -1.86 -7.49 10.12
N PHE A 24 -2.34 -7.03 8.96
CA PHE A 24 -3.41 -6.03 8.89
C PHE A 24 -4.78 -6.60 9.23
N ARG A 25 -5.06 -7.87 8.91
CA ARG A 25 -6.23 -8.58 9.44
C ARG A 25 -6.21 -8.59 10.96
N SER A 26 -5.12 -9.04 11.57
CA SER A 26 -5.02 -9.22 13.02
C SER A 26 -5.05 -7.90 13.79
N LYS A 27 -4.38 -6.86 13.28
CA LYS A 27 -4.22 -5.58 14.00
C LYS A 27 -5.36 -4.60 13.73
N PHE A 28 -5.88 -4.57 12.50
CA PHE A 28 -6.85 -3.58 12.06
C PHE A 28 -8.21 -4.19 11.65
N GLY A 29 -8.32 -5.51 11.55
CA GLY A 29 -9.53 -6.17 11.04
C GLY A 29 -9.76 -5.94 9.55
N VAL A 30 -8.71 -5.70 8.77
CA VAL A 30 -8.82 -5.30 7.36
C VAL A 30 -8.14 -6.27 6.40
N GLU A 31 -8.88 -6.70 5.38
CA GLU A 31 -8.33 -7.36 4.19
C GLU A 31 -7.75 -6.34 3.21
N LEU A 32 -6.42 -6.21 3.15
CA LEU A 32 -5.76 -5.26 2.25
C LEU A 32 -6.11 -5.48 0.77
N ALA A 33 -6.24 -6.74 0.34
CA ALA A 33 -6.53 -7.08 -1.05
C ALA A 33 -7.94 -6.66 -1.49
N GLU A 34 -8.87 -6.50 -0.55
CA GLU A 34 -10.23 -6.03 -0.82
C GLU A 34 -10.28 -4.50 -0.70
N ARG A 35 -9.81 -3.97 0.44
CA ARG A 35 -9.86 -2.53 0.73
C ARG A 35 -9.05 -1.70 -0.26
N PHE A 36 -7.90 -2.21 -0.70
CA PHE A 36 -7.00 -1.55 -1.63
C PHE A 36 -6.89 -2.31 -2.95
N ALA A 37 -7.97 -2.99 -3.36
CA ALA A 37 -8.02 -3.80 -4.58
C ALA A 37 -7.56 -3.02 -5.83
N GLU A 38 -8.07 -1.81 -6.02
CA GLU A 38 -7.74 -0.97 -7.17
C GLU A 38 -6.26 -0.56 -7.24
N PRO A 39 -5.67 0.09 -6.21
CA PRO A 39 -4.26 0.47 -6.26
C PRO A 39 -3.33 -0.75 -6.30
N ILE A 40 -3.66 -1.86 -5.62
CA ILE A 40 -2.88 -3.10 -5.71
C ILE A 40 -2.90 -3.63 -7.15
N ARG A 41 -4.09 -3.78 -7.75
CA ARG A 41 -4.25 -4.27 -9.12
C ARG A 41 -3.46 -3.41 -10.11
N LYS A 42 -3.59 -2.09 -10.01
CA LYS A 42 -2.85 -1.13 -10.86
C LYS A 42 -1.33 -1.32 -10.75
N LEU A 43 -0.79 -1.48 -9.53
CA LEU A 43 0.64 -1.70 -9.35
C LEU A 43 1.11 -3.09 -9.83
N VAL A 44 0.25 -4.11 -9.76
CA VAL A 44 0.51 -5.43 -10.38
C VAL A 44 0.56 -5.31 -11.90
N GLU A 45 -0.43 -4.66 -12.52
CA GLU A 45 -0.50 -4.46 -13.97
C GLU A 45 0.72 -3.69 -14.51
N LEU A 46 1.25 -2.74 -13.72
CA LEU A 46 2.47 -1.99 -14.03
C LEU A 46 3.77 -2.74 -13.70
N GLY A 47 3.72 -3.95 -13.15
CA GLY A 47 4.91 -4.73 -12.77
C GLY A 47 5.69 -4.20 -11.56
N HIS A 48 5.08 -3.34 -10.74
CA HIS A 48 5.72 -2.75 -9.55
C HIS A 48 5.42 -3.49 -8.25
N LEU A 49 4.44 -4.39 -8.26
CA LEU A 49 3.98 -5.11 -7.10
C LEU A 49 3.57 -6.53 -7.50
N VAL A 50 3.81 -7.49 -6.61
CA VAL A 50 3.28 -8.85 -6.72
C VAL A 50 2.55 -9.23 -5.45
N VAL A 51 1.48 -10.00 -5.60
CA VAL A 51 0.77 -10.62 -4.48
C VAL A 51 1.17 -12.10 -4.45
N GLN A 52 1.81 -12.53 -3.37
CA GLN A 52 2.27 -13.91 -3.19
C GLN A 52 1.76 -14.45 -1.86
N GLY A 53 0.73 -15.30 -1.92
CA GLY A 53 0.05 -15.82 -0.74
C GLY A 53 -0.48 -14.69 0.14
N ASP A 54 0.02 -14.61 1.37
CA ASP A 54 -0.34 -13.57 2.33
C ASP A 54 0.45 -12.26 2.17
N ALA A 55 1.43 -12.21 1.27
CA ALA A 55 2.31 -11.05 1.13
C ALA A 55 1.95 -10.17 -0.07
N VAL A 56 2.05 -8.87 0.15
CA VAL A 56 2.16 -7.85 -0.90
C VAL A 56 3.63 -7.43 -0.96
N ILE A 57 4.26 -7.58 -2.11
CA ILE A 57 5.71 -7.41 -2.28
C ILE A 57 5.96 -6.45 -3.42
N LEU A 58 6.75 -5.40 -3.19
CA LEU A 58 7.22 -4.53 -4.26
C LEU A 58 8.32 -5.22 -5.05
N THR A 59 8.29 -5.06 -6.37
CA THR A 59 9.44 -5.42 -7.20
C THR A 59 10.58 -4.42 -6.96
N ARG A 60 11.78 -4.74 -7.44
CA ARG A 60 12.91 -3.81 -7.36
C ARG A 60 12.58 -2.46 -8.00
N ASP A 61 11.96 -2.47 -9.17
CA ASP A 61 11.53 -1.26 -9.88
C ASP A 61 10.42 -0.52 -9.14
N GLY A 62 9.52 -1.25 -8.45
CA GLY A 62 8.53 -0.65 -7.57
C GLY A 62 9.17 0.07 -6.37
N LEU A 63 10.16 -0.56 -5.74
CA LEU A 63 10.84 0.00 -4.57
C LEU A 63 11.64 1.27 -4.91
N LEU A 64 12.30 1.31 -6.07
CA LEU A 64 13.08 2.47 -6.53
C LEU A 64 12.26 3.75 -6.69
N GLN A 65 10.95 3.64 -6.86
CA GLN A 65 10.04 4.78 -7.03
C GLN A 65 8.87 4.75 -6.04
N VAL A 66 9.07 4.09 -4.90
CA VAL A 66 8.00 3.78 -3.95
C VAL A 66 7.24 5.02 -3.50
N ASP A 67 7.93 6.14 -3.22
CA ASP A 67 7.28 7.39 -2.81
C ASP A 67 6.28 7.95 -3.84
N ARG A 68 6.52 7.72 -5.13
CA ARG A 68 5.59 8.08 -6.20
C ARG A 68 4.37 7.14 -6.19
N LEU A 69 4.59 5.83 -6.00
CA LEU A 69 3.54 4.82 -6.07
C LEU A 69 2.61 4.85 -4.86
N LEU A 70 3.11 5.23 -3.68
CA LEU A 70 2.33 5.24 -2.44
C LEU A 70 1.14 6.22 -2.48
N GLN A 71 1.17 7.22 -3.37
CA GLN A 71 0.08 8.18 -3.55
C GLN A 71 -1.26 7.50 -3.91
N GLU A 72 -1.21 6.33 -4.54
CA GLU A 72 -2.38 5.52 -4.88
C GLU A 72 -3.15 5.02 -3.63
N PHE A 73 -2.47 4.91 -2.48
CA PHE A 73 -3.06 4.44 -1.22
C PHE A 73 -3.60 5.58 -0.33
N PHE A 74 -3.34 6.84 -0.67
CA PHE A 74 -3.77 7.97 0.15
C PHE A 74 -5.26 8.25 -0.01
N LEU A 75 -5.88 8.74 1.07
CA LEU A 75 -7.25 9.24 1.03
C LEU A 75 -7.36 10.39 0.01
N PRO A 76 -8.50 10.54 -0.67
CA PRO A 76 -8.68 11.56 -1.70
C PRO A 76 -8.27 12.98 -1.26
N GLU A 77 -8.60 13.35 -0.03
CA GLU A 77 -8.26 14.63 0.60
C GLU A 77 -6.75 14.89 0.76
N HIS A 78 -5.92 13.83 0.81
CA HIS A 78 -4.47 13.94 0.96
C HIS A 78 -3.70 13.83 -0.36
N ARG A 79 -4.37 13.51 -1.49
CA ARG A 79 -3.70 13.30 -2.79
C ARG A 79 -3.12 14.59 -3.39
N ASN A 80 -3.67 15.75 -3.04
CA ASN A 80 -3.29 17.05 -3.60
C ASN A 80 -2.48 17.93 -2.64
N ALA A 81 -2.05 17.41 -1.49
CA ALA A 81 -1.19 18.13 -0.55
C ALA A 81 0.26 18.19 -1.06
N ARG A 82 0.49 18.86 -2.21
CA ARG A 82 1.83 19.29 -2.61
C ARG A 82 2.03 20.69 -2.05
N TYR A 83 2.86 20.77 -1.00
CA TYR A 83 3.22 21.96 -0.22
C TYR A 83 2.08 22.50 0.66
N ALA A 84 2.01 21.98 1.88
CA ALA A 84 1.45 22.66 3.03
C ALA A 84 2.57 22.88 4.05
#